data_AF-A0A816FGG8-F1
#
_entry.id   AF-A0A816FGG8-F1
#
_cell.length_a   1.000
_cell.length_b   1.000
_cell.length_c   1.000
_cell.angle_alpha   90.00
_cell.angle_beta   90.00
_cell.angle_gamma   90.00
#
_symmetry.space_group_name_H-M   'P 1'
#
loop_
_entity.id
_entity.type
_entity.pdbx_description
1 polymer ?
#
loop_
_entity_poly.entity_id
_entity_poly.type
_entity_poly.pdbx_seq_one_letter_code
_entity_poly.pdbx_strand_id
1 'polypeptide(L)' 'DVTATKGHTFEDYFLKRELLMGIFEKGWENPSPIQEAAIPIALSGRDILARA' A
#
# COMPACT_ATOMS: atom_id res chain seq x y z
N ASP A 1 6.22 -14.33 5.29
CA ASP A 1 5.43 -14.13 6.53
C ASP A 1 4.44 -13.02 6.24
N VAL A 2 3.14 -13.32 6.34
CA VAL A 2 2.06 -12.36 6.01
C VAL A 2 1.82 -11.34 7.11
N THR A 3 2.55 -11.44 8.23
CA THR A 3 2.41 -10.57 9.41
C THR A 3 3.52 -9.52 9.52
N ALA A 4 4.56 -9.59 8.68
CA ALA A 4 5.73 -8.71 8.76
C ALA A 4 5.47 -7.33 8.13
N THR A 5 4.61 -6.53 8.75
CA THR A 5 4.42 -5.12 8.38
C THR A 5 5.55 -4.25 8.97
N LYS A 6 5.90 -3.19 8.27
CA LYS A 6 6.83 -2.14 8.69
C LYS A 6 6.14 -1.03 9.47
N GLY A 7 4.80 -1.05 9.52
CA GLY A 7 4.00 -0.11 10.28
C GLY A 7 3.73 1.20 9.54
N HIS A 8 3.75 1.15 8.20
CA HIS A 8 3.35 2.30 7.38
C HIS A 8 1.83 2.40 7.30
N THR A 9 1.32 3.61 7.11
CA THR A 9 -0.09 3.87 6.79
C THR A 9 -0.26 4.18 5.31
N PHE A 10 -1.48 4.12 4.79
CA PHE A 10 -1.73 4.51 3.38
C PHE A 10 -1.40 5.99 3.09
N GLU A 11 -1.43 6.85 4.10
CA GLU A 11 -1.13 8.28 3.98
C GLU A 11 0.35 8.55 3.70
N ASP A 12 1.24 7.63 4.09
CA ASP A 12 2.70 7.74 3.89
C ASP A 12 3.11 7.67 2.40
N TYR A 13 2.23 7.18 1.52
CA TYR A 13 2.54 6.91 0.12
C TYR A 13 2.14 8.03 -0.86
N PHE A 14 1.71 9.19 -0.36
CA PHE A 14 1.32 10.34 -1.20
C PHE A 14 0.29 9.99 -2.30
N LEU A 15 -0.63 9.07 -1.99
CA LEU A 15 -1.69 8.66 -2.90
C LEU A 15 -2.69 9.81 -3.12
N LYS A 16 -3.40 9.77 -4.25
CA LYS A 16 -4.48 10.73 -4.52
C LYS A 16 -5.55 10.65 -3.43
N ARG A 17 -6.10 11.80 -3.02
CA ARG A 17 -7.14 11.89 -1.98
C ARG A 17 -8.35 11.00 -2.26
N GLU A 18 -8.82 10.96 -3.51
CA GLU A 18 -9.95 10.11 -3.92
C GLU A 18 -9.70 8.61 -3.67
N LEU A 19 -8.45 8.16 -3.84
CA LEU A 19 -8.07 6.78 -3.57
C LEU A 19 -8.00 6.52 -2.06
N LEU A 20 -7.40 7.44 -1.29
CA LEU A 20 -7.35 7.34 0.18
C LEU A 20 -8.75 7.28 0.79
N MET A 21 -9.69 8.07 0.28
CA MET A 21 -11.10 8.01 0.69
C MET A 21 -11.70 6.63 0.44
N GLY A 22 -11.53 6.08 -0.76
CA GLY A 22 -12.03 4.75 -1.09
C GLY A 22 -11.41 3.63 -0.23
N ILE A 23 -10.13 3.73 0.08
CA ILE A 23 -9.42 2.80 0.99
C ILE A 23 -10.05 2.86 2.39
N PHE A 24 -10.24 4.05 2.93
CA PHE A 24 -10.83 4.25 4.25
C PHE A 24 -12.30 3.79 4.32
N GLU A 25 -13.11 4.11 3.31
CA GLU A 25 -14.51 3.67 3.21
C GLU A 25 -14.66 2.14 3.17
N LYS A 26 -13.64 1.42 2.69
CA LYS A 26 -13.58 -0.04 2.74
C LYS A 26 -13.12 -0.61 4.08
N GLY A 27 -12.78 0.25 5.05
CA GLY A 27 -12.27 -0.15 6.36
C GLY A 27 -10.82 -0.65 6.32
N TRP A 28 -10.04 -0.24 5.33
CA TRP A 28 -8.62 -0.58 5.26
C TRP A 28 -7.79 0.47 5.98
N GLU A 29 -7.26 0.11 7.14
CA GLU A 29 -6.49 1.03 7.98
C GLU A 29 -5.00 1.04 7.62
N ASN A 30 -4.41 -0.14 7.41
CA ASN A 30 -2.98 -0.30 7.14
C ASN A 30 -2.73 -1.20 5.92
N PRO A 31 -1.71 -0.90 5.08
CA PRO A 31 -1.25 -1.79 4.03
C PRO A 31 -0.76 -3.13 4.59
N SER A 32 -1.03 -4.20 3.85
CA SER A 32 -0.39 -5.50 4.07
C SER A 32 1.10 -5.47 3.74
N PRO A 33 1.93 -6.43 4.20
CA PRO A 33 3.37 -6.43 3.93
C PRO A 33 3.73 -6.35 2.43
N ILE A 34 2.94 -7.01 1.58
CA ILE A 34 3.18 -6.97 0.14
C ILE A 34 2.82 -5.60 -0.46
N GLN A 35 1.81 -4.92 0.06
CA GLN A 35 1.44 -3.58 -0.35
C GLN A 35 2.50 -2.55 0.07
N GLU A 36 3.01 -2.65 1.31
CA GLU A 36 4.10 -1.77 1.76
C GLU A 36 5.36 -1.88 0.89
N ALA A 37 5.65 -3.08 0.39
CA ALA A 37 6.76 -3.32 -0.53
C ALA A 37 6.47 -2.88 -1.96
N ALA A 38 5.24 -3.07 -2.45
CA ALA A 38 4.87 -2.87 -3.85
C ALA A 38 4.47 -1.43 -4.17
N ILE A 39 3.77 -0.72 -3.27
CA ILE A 39 3.23 0.62 -3.55
C ILE A 39 4.35 1.59 -4.00
N PRO A 40 5.49 1.71 -3.30
CA PRO A 40 6.57 2.61 -3.74
C PRO A 40 7.14 2.25 -5.12
N ILE A 41 7.22 0.94 -5.44
CA ILE A 41 7.73 0.48 -6.73
C ILE A 41 6.73 0.80 -7.84
N ALA A 42 5.43 0.61 -7.59
CA ALA A 42 4.38 0.91 -8.55
C ALA A 42 4.32 2.40 -8.86
N LEU A 43 4.43 3.25 -7.83
CA LEU A 43 4.49 4.70 -7.98
C LEU A 43 5.73 5.18 -8.75
N SER A 44 6.82 4.41 -8.71
CA SER A 44 8.01 4.68 -9.54
C SER A 44 7.85 4.30 -11.02
N GLY A 45 6.69 3.74 -11.42
CA GLY A 45 6.40 3.35 -12.80
C GLY A 45 7.15 2.12 -13.29
N ARG A 46 7.62 1.26 -12.36
CA ARG A 46 8.33 0.02 -12.68
C ARG A 46 7.39 -1.17 -12.65
N ASP A 47 7.68 -2.16 -13.49
CA ASP A 47 7.02 -3.47 -13.44
C ASP A 47 7.33 -4.18 -12.12
N ILE A 48 6.36 -4.95 -11.62
CA ILE A 48 6.45 -5.67 -10.35
C ILE A 48 6.14 -7.14 -10.57
N LEU A 49 7.09 -8.01 -10.18
CA LEU A 49 6.81 -9.41 -9.94
C LEU A 49 6.70 -9.63 -8.42
N ALA A 50 5.48 -9.89 -7.95
CA ALA A 50 5.17 -10.10 -6.55
C ALA A 50 4.60 -11.51 -6.33
N ARG A 51 4.92 -12.10 -5.17
CA ARG A 51 4.28 -13.34 -4.68
C ARG A 51 3.74 -13.06 -3.28
N ALA A 52 2.43 -13.13 -3.13
CA ALA A 52 1.71 -12.90 -1.88
C ALA A 52 1.27 -14.23 -1.27
#